data_AF-A0A152A5W4-F1
#
_entry.id   AF-A0A152A5W4-F1
#
_cell.length_a   1.000
_cell.length_b   1.000
_cell.length_c   1.000
_cell.angle_alpha   90.00
_cell.angle_beta   90.00
_cell.angle_gamma   90.00
#
_symmetry.space_group_name_H-M   'P 1'
#
loop_
_entity.id
_entity.type
_entity.pdbx_description
1 polymer ?
#
loop_
_entity_poly.entity_id
_entity_poly.type
_entity_poly.pdbx_seq_one_letter_code
_entity_poly.pdbx_strand_id
1 'polypeptide(L)'
;MDLGPNSGLDHKSLPSSLTYLNTDRYSGNLVNCLPQSLIFLRFGYDYKSEIPPGMIPPLVRDCRIARATQSMLKLGSLPEGIETLHIVGMNDLQLIPGLLPQSIKTLVLGSKFNNEFGPGELPKNLRVLVIGDNFDQMIKPNILPSTLKSLQFGFAFNKPITEVGVIPDGLKTLKFGYMFNQSLDIKVLPKSIKSMTLGKFYKQFVNVNNLPSELTSLTCTGLNIVFQSLPPTLEYLYIQRNITNSILNDLMILQSNNKFKIKFL
;
A
#
# COMPACT_ATOMS: atom_id res chain seq x y z
N MET A 1 -19.82 15.25 -7.32
CA MET A 1 -21.22 14.98 -6.92
C MET A 1 -21.22 13.73 -6.06
N ASP A 2 -21.95 13.75 -4.94
CA ASP A 2 -22.17 12.57 -4.10
C ASP A 2 -23.60 12.06 -4.33
N LEU A 3 -23.75 10.76 -4.56
CA LEU A 3 -25.04 10.09 -4.71
C LEU A 3 -25.46 9.45 -3.40
N GLY A 4 -26.71 9.72 -3.01
CA GLY A 4 -27.33 9.17 -1.81
C GLY A 4 -28.17 7.92 -2.10
N PRO A 5 -28.72 7.28 -1.05
CA PRO A 5 -29.46 6.02 -1.15
C PRO A 5 -30.78 6.12 -1.93
N ASN A 6 -31.36 7.32 -2.03
CA ASN A 6 -32.62 7.57 -2.73
C ASN A 6 -32.45 8.37 -4.03
N SER A 7 -31.23 8.47 -4.55
CA SER A 7 -30.99 9.14 -5.84
C SER A 7 -31.60 8.29 -6.95
N GLY A 8 -32.83 8.57 -7.38
CA GLY A 8 -33.42 7.97 -8.58
C GLY A 8 -32.71 8.50 -9.82
N LEU A 9 -31.58 7.91 -10.20
CA LEU A 9 -30.89 8.27 -11.43
C LEU A 9 -31.56 7.54 -12.60
N ASP A 10 -32.20 8.30 -13.49
CA ASP A 10 -32.44 7.86 -14.86
C ASP A 10 -31.19 8.19 -15.73
N HIS A 11 -31.07 7.57 -16.90
CA HIS A 11 -29.92 7.70 -17.82
C HIS A 11 -29.57 9.14 -18.26
N LYS A 12 -30.32 10.18 -17.85
CA LYS A 12 -30.13 11.59 -18.23
C LYS A 12 -29.78 12.53 -17.07
N SER A 13 -29.63 12.01 -15.86
CA SER A 13 -29.59 12.82 -14.64
C SER A 13 -28.19 13.33 -14.22
N LEU A 14 -27.10 12.78 -14.76
CA LEU A 14 -25.75 13.24 -14.43
C LEU A 14 -25.25 14.30 -15.42
N PRO A 15 -24.73 15.46 -14.96
CA PRO A 15 -24.17 16.48 -15.84
C PRO A 15 -23.03 15.94 -16.72
N SER A 16 -23.06 16.23 -18.02
CA SER A 16 -22.03 15.78 -18.97
C SER A 16 -20.64 16.36 -18.73
N SER A 17 -20.54 17.41 -17.91
CA SER A 17 -19.29 18.06 -17.49
C SER A 17 -18.74 17.52 -16.16
N LEU A 18 -19.41 16.56 -15.52
CA LEU A 18 -19.03 16.07 -14.20
C LEU A 18 -17.68 15.35 -14.25
N THR A 19 -16.72 15.81 -13.44
CA THR A 19 -15.37 15.22 -13.37
C THR A 19 -15.14 14.34 -12.14
N TYR A 20 -15.99 14.46 -11.11
CA TYR A 20 -15.91 13.70 -9.87
C TYR A 20 -17.29 13.14 -9.49
N LEU A 21 -17.36 11.83 -9.30
CA LEU A 21 -18.55 11.13 -8.81
C LEU A 21 -18.20 10.20 -7.65
N ASN A 22 -18.99 10.28 -6.58
CA ASN A 22 -18.94 9.39 -5.45
C ASN A 22 -20.31 8.76 -5.21
N THR A 23 -20.33 7.44 -5.02
CA THR A 23 -21.55 6.63 -4.92
C THR A 23 -21.68 5.98 -3.54
N ASP A 24 -21.04 6.54 -2.49
CA ASP A 24 -20.88 5.92 -1.17
C ASP A 24 -22.12 5.20 -0.62
N ARG A 25 -23.31 5.81 -0.76
CA ARG A 25 -24.59 5.23 -0.30
C ARG A 25 -25.56 4.86 -1.43
N TYR A 26 -25.11 4.92 -2.68
CA TYR A 26 -25.93 4.61 -3.84
C TYR A 26 -25.83 3.12 -4.19
N SER A 27 -26.98 2.46 -4.30
CA SER A 27 -27.10 1.02 -4.55
C SER A 27 -27.59 0.67 -5.95
N GLY A 28 -28.04 1.67 -6.73
CA GLY A 28 -28.56 1.46 -8.08
C GLY A 28 -27.49 1.07 -9.10
N ASN A 29 -27.92 0.76 -10.32
CA ASN A 29 -27.02 0.44 -11.42
C ASN A 29 -26.58 1.72 -12.15
N LEU A 30 -25.30 1.81 -12.50
CA LEU A 30 -24.70 2.97 -13.19
C LEU A 30 -24.31 2.66 -14.65
N VAL A 31 -24.65 1.48 -15.16
CA VAL A 31 -24.43 1.11 -16.57
C VAL A 31 -25.08 2.16 -17.46
N ASN A 32 -24.30 2.72 -18.39
CA ASN A 32 -24.69 3.79 -19.31
C ASN A 32 -25.08 5.13 -18.66
N CYS A 33 -24.83 5.33 -17.35
CA CYS A 33 -25.14 6.60 -16.67
C CYS A 33 -23.91 7.51 -16.50
N LEU A 34 -22.69 6.94 -16.55
CA LEU A 34 -21.46 7.65 -16.21
C LEU A 34 -21.02 8.64 -17.31
N PRO A 35 -20.86 9.95 -17.00
CA PRO A 35 -20.38 10.95 -17.95
C PRO A 35 -18.94 10.67 -18.43
N GLN A 36 -18.68 10.87 -19.73
CA GLN A 36 -17.35 10.61 -20.32
C GLN A 36 -16.25 11.56 -19.80
N SER A 37 -16.63 12.68 -19.19
CA SER A 37 -15.73 13.65 -18.54
C SER A 37 -15.17 13.21 -17.19
N LEU A 38 -15.61 12.08 -16.64
CA LEU A 38 -15.19 11.64 -15.30
C LEU A 38 -13.69 11.37 -15.24
N ILE A 39 -13.04 11.96 -14.23
CA ILE A 39 -11.63 11.78 -13.88
C ILE A 39 -11.50 10.98 -12.58
N PHE A 40 -12.42 11.20 -11.64
CA PHE A 40 -12.45 10.58 -10.32
C PHE A 40 -13.78 9.84 -10.13
N LEU A 41 -13.71 8.56 -9.77
CA LEU A 41 -14.89 7.73 -9.56
C LEU A 41 -14.76 6.87 -8.31
N ARG A 42 -15.70 7.02 -7.38
CA ARG A 42 -15.73 6.23 -6.14
C ARG A 42 -17.02 5.41 -6.06
N PHE A 43 -16.88 4.09 -6.18
CA PHE A 43 -17.95 3.15 -5.88
C PHE A 43 -18.03 2.91 -4.37
N GLY A 44 -19.18 3.22 -3.81
CA GLY A 44 -19.51 3.07 -2.40
C GLY A 44 -19.69 1.65 -1.89
N TYR A 45 -19.93 1.51 -0.59
CA TYR A 45 -20.18 0.19 0.05
C TYR A 45 -21.53 -0.41 -0.33
N ASP A 46 -22.50 0.46 -0.64
CA ASP A 46 -23.86 0.06 -1.00
C ASP A 46 -23.98 -0.29 -2.48
N TYR A 47 -23.01 0.10 -3.31
CA TYR A 47 -22.94 -0.29 -4.72
C TYR A 47 -22.55 -1.76 -4.84
N LYS A 48 -23.46 -2.58 -5.36
CA LYS A 48 -23.30 -4.04 -5.46
C LYS A 48 -23.45 -4.56 -6.89
N SER A 49 -23.76 -3.68 -7.84
CA SER A 49 -23.96 -4.04 -9.23
C SER A 49 -22.63 -4.44 -9.89
N GLU A 50 -22.71 -5.25 -10.95
CA GLU A 50 -21.53 -5.55 -11.76
C GLU A 50 -20.98 -4.29 -12.43
N ILE A 51 -19.66 -4.25 -12.62
CA ILE A 51 -18.98 -3.24 -13.44
C ILE A 51 -18.57 -3.93 -14.75
N PRO A 52 -19.42 -3.93 -15.80
CA PRO A 52 -19.04 -4.54 -17.07
C PRO A 52 -17.95 -3.74 -17.80
N PRO A 53 -17.22 -4.37 -18.74
CA PRO A 53 -16.25 -3.67 -19.57
C PRO A 53 -16.87 -2.46 -20.29
N GLY A 54 -16.11 -1.35 -20.33
CA GLY A 54 -16.55 -0.10 -20.96
C GLY A 54 -17.51 0.76 -20.13
N MET A 55 -17.94 0.29 -18.95
CA MET A 55 -18.81 1.09 -18.06
C MET A 55 -18.07 2.30 -17.48
N ILE A 56 -16.87 2.10 -16.93
CA ILE A 56 -16.07 3.19 -16.38
C ILE A 56 -15.45 3.98 -17.54
N PRO A 57 -15.68 5.31 -17.61
CA PRO A 57 -15.16 6.13 -18.71
C PRO A 57 -13.62 6.09 -18.84
N PRO A 58 -13.09 6.18 -20.07
CA PRO A 58 -11.65 6.03 -20.33
C PRO A 58 -10.78 7.18 -19.78
N LEU A 59 -11.39 8.32 -19.43
CA LEU A 59 -10.70 9.45 -18.82
C LEU A 59 -10.51 9.31 -17.29
N VAL A 60 -11.12 8.30 -16.66
CA VAL A 60 -10.93 8.06 -15.23
C VAL A 60 -9.46 7.75 -14.95
N ARG A 61 -8.88 8.46 -13.98
CA ARG A 61 -7.49 8.32 -13.52
C ARG A 61 -7.41 7.81 -12.10
N ASP A 62 -8.40 8.13 -11.28
CA ASP A 62 -8.49 7.71 -9.88
C ASP A 62 -9.83 6.99 -9.66
N CYS A 63 -9.73 5.73 -9.27
CA CYS A 63 -10.89 4.91 -8.97
C CYS A 63 -10.79 4.30 -7.58
N ARG A 64 -11.90 4.36 -6.83
CA ARG A 64 -12.08 3.64 -5.58
C ARG A 64 -13.25 2.69 -5.70
N ILE A 65 -13.06 1.45 -5.26
CA ILE A 65 -14.10 0.44 -5.13
C ILE A 65 -14.13 0.01 -3.67
N ALA A 66 -15.13 0.50 -2.93
CA ALA A 66 -15.23 0.27 -1.49
C ALA A 66 -15.61 -1.18 -1.14
N ARG A 67 -16.29 -1.89 -2.05
CA ARG A 67 -16.68 -3.29 -1.87
C ARG A 67 -16.49 -4.05 -3.19
N ALA A 68 -15.30 -4.58 -3.41
CA ALA A 68 -15.00 -5.37 -4.60
C ALA A 68 -15.19 -6.86 -4.31
N THR A 69 -16.00 -7.51 -5.15
CA THR A 69 -16.26 -8.96 -5.11
C THR A 69 -15.86 -9.60 -6.42
N GLN A 70 -15.72 -10.92 -6.44
CA GLN A 70 -15.37 -11.65 -7.67
C GLN A 70 -16.42 -11.48 -8.77
N SER A 71 -17.69 -11.32 -8.41
CA SER A 71 -18.78 -11.07 -9.36
C SER A 71 -18.81 -9.65 -9.92
N MET A 72 -18.23 -8.68 -9.21
CA MET A 72 -18.31 -7.26 -9.59
C MET A 72 -17.30 -6.89 -10.67
N LEU A 73 -16.07 -7.41 -10.59
CA LEU A 73 -14.98 -7.09 -11.50
C LEU A 73 -14.67 -8.25 -12.42
N LYS A 74 -14.67 -7.98 -13.72
CA LYS A 74 -14.29 -8.88 -14.81
C LYS A 74 -13.08 -8.29 -15.54
N LEU A 75 -12.45 -9.08 -16.41
CA LEU A 75 -11.39 -8.56 -17.29
C LEU A 75 -11.97 -7.42 -18.15
N GLY A 76 -11.28 -6.29 -18.19
CA GLY A 76 -11.70 -5.08 -18.92
C GLY A 76 -12.70 -4.18 -18.18
N SER A 77 -13.12 -4.51 -16.95
CA SER A 77 -13.96 -3.63 -16.12
C SER A 77 -13.30 -2.30 -15.79
N LEU A 78 -11.97 -2.30 -15.66
CA LEU A 78 -11.15 -1.13 -15.36
C LEU A 78 -10.53 -0.59 -16.65
N PRO A 79 -10.66 0.71 -16.97
CA PRO A 79 -10.08 1.28 -18.17
C PRO A 79 -8.55 1.40 -18.07
N GLU A 80 -7.89 1.28 -19.23
CA GLU A 80 -6.42 1.36 -19.41
C GLU A 80 -5.80 2.72 -19.06
N GLY A 81 -6.61 3.70 -18.66
CA GLY A 81 -6.16 5.01 -18.22
C GLY A 81 -5.99 5.15 -16.72
N ILE A 82 -6.45 4.20 -15.89
CA ILE A 82 -6.42 4.33 -14.43
C ILE A 82 -4.97 4.36 -13.92
N GLU A 83 -4.65 5.37 -13.12
CA GLU A 83 -3.33 5.52 -12.50
C GLU A 83 -3.35 5.18 -11.01
N THR A 84 -4.46 5.47 -10.32
CA THR A 84 -4.65 5.22 -8.89
C THR A 84 -5.89 4.35 -8.69
N LEU A 85 -5.72 3.21 -8.04
CA LEU A 85 -6.79 2.29 -7.73
C LEU A 85 -6.82 1.92 -6.25
N HIS A 86 -7.96 2.14 -5.61
CA HIS A 86 -8.21 1.73 -4.23
C HIS A 86 -9.28 0.64 -4.21
N ILE A 87 -8.91 -0.60 -3.90
CA ILE A 87 -9.84 -1.72 -3.74
C ILE A 87 -9.96 -2.03 -2.25
N VAL A 88 -10.92 -1.42 -1.55
CA VAL A 88 -10.91 -1.37 -0.06
C VAL A 88 -11.62 -2.55 0.61
N GLY A 89 -12.74 -3.00 0.06
CA GLY A 89 -13.50 -4.12 0.60
C GLY A 89 -13.29 -5.35 -0.26
N MET A 90 -12.13 -6.00 -0.14
CA MET A 90 -11.80 -7.25 -0.83
C MET A 90 -12.16 -8.44 0.06
N ASN A 91 -13.41 -8.89 0.02
CA ASN A 91 -13.80 -10.06 0.82
C ASN A 91 -13.38 -11.38 0.14
N ASP A 92 -13.53 -11.43 -1.18
CA ASP A 92 -13.48 -12.66 -1.99
C ASP A 92 -12.80 -12.46 -3.36
N LEU A 93 -12.36 -11.24 -3.68
CA LEU A 93 -11.73 -10.94 -4.97
C LEU A 93 -10.35 -11.58 -5.08
N GLN A 94 -10.18 -12.47 -6.06
CA GLN A 94 -8.88 -12.99 -6.47
C GLN A 94 -8.31 -12.11 -7.58
N LEU A 95 -7.04 -11.70 -7.42
CA LEU A 95 -6.33 -11.07 -8.52
C LEU A 95 -5.95 -12.15 -9.52
N ILE A 96 -6.11 -11.84 -10.81
CA ILE A 96 -5.67 -12.69 -11.92
C ILE A 96 -4.90 -11.84 -12.92
N PRO A 97 -3.97 -12.42 -13.70
CA PRO A 97 -3.26 -11.68 -14.73
C PRO A 97 -4.22 -10.97 -15.69
N GLY A 98 -3.96 -9.67 -15.91
CA GLY A 98 -4.78 -8.83 -16.78
C GLY A 98 -6.03 -8.21 -16.13
N LEU A 99 -6.37 -8.54 -14.87
CA LEU A 99 -7.46 -7.86 -14.16
C LEU A 99 -7.14 -6.39 -13.88
N LEU A 100 -5.89 -6.12 -13.51
CA LEU A 100 -5.40 -4.78 -13.21
C LEU A 100 -4.71 -4.17 -14.45
N PRO A 101 -5.18 -3.01 -14.96
CA PRO A 101 -4.55 -2.32 -16.08
C PRO A 101 -3.08 -1.97 -15.84
N GLN A 102 -2.28 -1.96 -16.91
CA GLN A 102 -0.83 -1.72 -16.82
C GLN A 102 -0.46 -0.25 -16.56
N SER A 103 -1.44 0.65 -16.65
CA SER A 103 -1.31 2.09 -16.35
C SER A 103 -1.25 2.41 -14.86
N ILE A 104 -1.65 1.49 -13.98
CA ILE A 104 -1.72 1.72 -12.54
C ILE A 104 -0.32 2.00 -11.98
N LYS A 105 -0.19 3.13 -11.31
CA LYS A 105 1.00 3.59 -10.58
C LYS A 105 0.84 3.40 -9.08
N THR A 106 -0.38 3.52 -8.56
CA THR A 106 -0.71 3.38 -7.14
C THR A 106 -1.83 2.38 -6.96
N LEU A 107 -1.57 1.33 -6.17
CA LEU A 107 -2.55 0.31 -5.82
C LEU A 107 -2.67 0.23 -4.30
N VAL A 108 -3.90 0.37 -3.82
CA VAL A 108 -4.24 0.20 -2.40
C VAL A 108 -5.21 -0.96 -2.28
N LEU A 109 -4.78 -2.03 -1.62
CA LEU A 109 -5.57 -3.23 -1.35
C LEU A 109 -6.17 -3.17 0.05
N GLY A 110 -7.38 -3.69 0.14
CA GLY A 110 -8.28 -3.54 1.26
C GLY A 110 -7.88 -4.30 2.51
N SER A 111 -8.42 -3.89 3.67
CA SER A 111 -8.05 -4.47 4.97
C SER A 111 -8.27 -5.98 5.08
N LYS A 112 -9.19 -6.54 4.28
CA LYS A 112 -9.50 -7.98 4.26
C LYS A 112 -8.70 -8.79 3.23
N PHE A 113 -7.90 -8.13 2.37
CA PHE A 113 -7.09 -8.83 1.38
C PHE A 113 -6.03 -9.71 2.07
N ASN A 114 -6.04 -11.01 1.79
CA ASN A 114 -5.08 -11.97 2.35
C ASN A 114 -4.75 -13.11 1.37
N ASN A 115 -4.87 -12.85 0.06
CA ASN A 115 -4.52 -13.82 -0.97
C ASN A 115 -3.02 -13.73 -1.31
N GLU A 116 -2.40 -14.85 -1.67
CA GLU A 116 -1.05 -14.82 -2.26
C GLU A 116 -1.07 -14.02 -3.57
N PHE A 117 0.04 -13.36 -3.89
CA PHE A 117 0.25 -12.75 -5.20
C PHE A 117 0.87 -13.77 -6.16
N GLY A 118 0.24 -13.94 -7.31
CA GLY A 118 0.72 -14.73 -8.43
C GLY A 118 1.49 -13.93 -9.48
N PRO A 119 2.25 -14.59 -10.37
CA PRO A 119 2.97 -13.93 -11.46
C PRO A 119 2.01 -13.19 -12.41
N GLY A 120 2.30 -11.92 -12.68
CA GLY A 120 1.53 -11.09 -13.63
C GLY A 120 0.22 -10.50 -13.09
N GLU A 121 -0.12 -10.75 -11.82
CA GLU A 121 -1.30 -10.15 -11.17
C GLU A 121 -1.10 -8.67 -10.83
N LEU A 122 0.14 -8.26 -10.57
CA LEU A 122 0.49 -6.88 -10.29
C LEU A 122 0.93 -6.15 -11.58
N PRO A 123 0.47 -4.90 -11.82
CA PRO A 123 0.88 -4.10 -12.98
C PRO A 123 2.39 -3.86 -13.04
N LYS A 124 2.98 -3.99 -14.23
CA LYS A 124 4.44 -3.87 -14.44
C LYS A 124 5.01 -2.48 -14.15
N ASN A 125 4.16 -1.44 -14.14
CA ASN A 125 4.53 -0.04 -13.93
C ASN A 125 4.25 0.46 -12.51
N LEU A 126 3.77 -0.42 -11.62
CA LEU A 126 3.36 -0.06 -10.28
C LEU A 126 4.51 0.61 -9.49
N ARG A 127 4.22 1.73 -8.84
CA ARG A 127 5.17 2.53 -8.06
C ARG A 127 4.89 2.49 -6.57
N VAL A 128 3.61 2.43 -6.20
CA VAL A 128 3.16 2.40 -4.81
C VAL A 128 2.22 1.24 -4.61
N LEU A 129 2.54 0.36 -3.67
CA LEU A 129 1.68 -0.73 -3.22
C LEU A 129 1.42 -0.59 -1.72
N VAL A 130 0.15 -0.46 -1.37
CA VAL A 130 -0.32 -0.52 0.02
C VAL A 130 -1.17 -1.77 0.16
N ILE A 131 -0.77 -2.67 1.04
CA ILE A 131 -1.43 -3.94 1.29
C ILE A 131 -2.17 -3.83 2.63
N GLY A 132 -3.42 -4.28 2.68
CA GLY A 132 -4.30 -4.09 3.82
C GLY A 132 -3.95 -4.90 5.07
N ASP A 133 -4.75 -4.68 6.11
CA ASP A 133 -4.47 -5.09 7.49
C ASP A 133 -4.36 -6.59 7.72
N ASN A 134 -5.14 -7.43 7.04
CA ASN A 134 -5.16 -8.87 7.29
C ASN A 134 -4.12 -9.65 6.49
N PHE A 135 -3.35 -9.01 5.61
CA PHE A 135 -2.40 -9.71 4.77
C PHE A 135 -1.25 -10.29 5.61
N ASP A 136 -1.16 -11.62 5.64
CA ASP A 136 -0.07 -12.37 6.28
C ASP A 136 0.33 -13.58 5.41
N GLN A 137 0.55 -13.33 4.11
CA GLN A 137 1.04 -14.33 3.17
C GLN A 137 2.53 -14.14 2.85
N MET A 138 3.20 -15.22 2.50
CA MET A 138 4.55 -15.17 1.94
C MET A 138 4.54 -14.49 0.57
N ILE A 139 5.51 -13.62 0.30
CA ILE A 139 5.72 -13.05 -1.04
C ILE A 139 6.90 -13.80 -1.67
N LYS A 140 6.67 -14.43 -2.81
CA LYS A 140 7.72 -15.15 -3.56
C LYS A 140 8.62 -14.16 -4.31
N PRO A 141 9.88 -14.53 -4.61
CA PRO A 141 10.76 -13.69 -5.42
C PRO A 141 10.15 -13.30 -6.77
N ASN A 142 10.47 -12.10 -7.26
CA ASN A 142 10.07 -11.58 -8.57
C ASN A 142 8.55 -11.38 -8.78
N ILE A 143 7.74 -11.49 -7.72
CA ILE A 143 6.30 -11.20 -7.77
C ILE A 143 6.04 -9.70 -7.72
N LEU A 144 6.79 -8.95 -6.89
CA LEU A 144 6.67 -7.50 -6.84
C LEU A 144 7.35 -6.88 -8.07
N PRO A 145 6.71 -5.91 -8.76
CA PRO A 145 7.26 -5.33 -9.97
C PRO A 145 8.53 -4.51 -9.67
N SER A 146 9.54 -4.62 -10.54
CA SER A 146 10.84 -3.93 -10.38
C SER A 146 10.73 -2.39 -10.36
N THR A 147 9.61 -1.85 -10.84
CA THR A 147 9.29 -0.43 -10.85
C THR A 147 8.89 0.12 -9.48
N LEU A 148 8.56 -0.74 -8.52
CA LEU A 148 8.00 -0.37 -7.23
C LEU A 148 8.97 0.52 -6.43
N LYS A 149 8.45 1.60 -5.87
CA LYS A 149 9.20 2.61 -5.09
C LYS A 149 8.77 2.65 -3.64
N SER A 150 7.51 2.35 -3.34
CA SER A 150 6.98 2.31 -1.99
C SER A 150 6.15 1.04 -1.78
N LEU A 151 6.47 0.33 -0.71
CA LEU A 151 5.73 -0.83 -0.24
C LEU A 151 5.31 -0.62 1.21
N GLN A 152 4.02 -0.77 1.49
CA GLN A 152 3.47 -0.68 2.83
C GLN A 152 2.61 -1.89 3.14
N PHE A 153 2.92 -2.56 4.24
CA PHE A 153 2.11 -3.62 4.82
C PHE A 153 1.17 -3.05 5.89
N GLY A 154 -0.02 -3.62 5.99
CA GLY A 154 -1.00 -3.35 7.03
C GLY A 154 -0.69 -4.07 8.34
N PHE A 155 -1.65 -4.08 9.26
CA PHE A 155 -1.50 -4.56 10.64
C PHE A 155 -0.81 -5.94 10.83
N ALA A 156 -1.27 -6.99 10.15
CA ALA A 156 -1.01 -8.39 10.51
C ALA A 156 0.27 -9.01 9.91
N PHE A 157 0.85 -8.42 8.87
CA PHE A 157 1.98 -9.02 8.15
C PHE A 157 3.15 -9.32 9.09
N ASN A 158 3.50 -10.60 9.20
CA ASN A 158 4.59 -11.08 10.06
C ASN A 158 5.35 -12.26 9.42
N LYS A 159 5.43 -12.30 8.09
CA LYS A 159 6.25 -13.30 7.37
C LYS A 159 7.70 -12.84 7.21
N PRO A 160 8.67 -13.75 7.33
CA PRO A 160 10.07 -13.40 7.14
C PRO A 160 10.34 -13.11 5.66
N ILE A 161 11.31 -12.23 5.40
CA ILE A 161 11.86 -12.02 4.07
C ILE A 161 13.20 -12.76 4.07
N THR A 162 13.28 -13.89 3.35
CA THR A 162 14.45 -14.80 3.40
C THR A 162 15.15 -14.98 2.06
N GLU A 163 14.56 -14.48 0.97
CA GLU A 163 15.05 -14.67 -0.39
C GLU A 163 15.29 -13.34 -1.10
N VAL A 164 16.37 -13.29 -1.90
CA VAL A 164 16.67 -12.16 -2.77
C VAL A 164 15.58 -12.03 -3.84
N GLY A 165 15.18 -10.80 -4.15
CA GLY A 165 14.16 -10.53 -5.16
C GLY A 165 12.72 -10.58 -4.64
N VAL A 166 12.49 -10.88 -3.36
CA VAL A 166 11.18 -10.68 -2.71
C VAL A 166 10.84 -9.19 -2.66
N ILE A 167 11.81 -8.38 -2.21
CA ILE A 167 11.73 -6.91 -2.26
C ILE A 167 12.55 -6.44 -3.48
N PRO A 168 11.98 -5.64 -4.39
CA PRO A 168 12.67 -5.26 -5.62
C PRO A 168 13.81 -4.27 -5.38
N ASP A 169 14.91 -4.42 -6.12
CA ASP A 169 16.15 -3.62 -6.03
C ASP A 169 15.99 -2.11 -6.15
N GLY A 170 14.86 -1.66 -6.70
CA GLY A 170 14.55 -0.24 -6.89
C GLY A 170 13.75 0.41 -5.77
N LEU A 171 13.35 -0.34 -4.73
CA LEU A 171 12.46 0.12 -3.67
C LEU A 171 13.13 1.20 -2.82
N LYS A 172 12.41 2.29 -2.53
CA LYS A 172 12.91 3.43 -1.75
C LYS A 172 12.29 3.54 -0.36
N THR A 173 11.03 3.13 -0.22
CA THR A 173 10.30 3.17 1.05
C THR A 173 9.71 1.81 1.37
N LEU A 174 10.03 1.28 2.55
CA LEU A 174 9.49 0.04 3.08
C LEU A 174 8.85 0.27 4.44
N LYS A 175 7.55 0.02 4.56
CA LYS A 175 6.82 0.10 5.83
C LYS A 175 6.27 -1.26 6.20
N PHE A 176 6.79 -1.85 7.28
CA PHE A 176 6.27 -3.07 7.84
C PHE A 176 5.00 -2.84 8.65
N GLY A 177 4.23 -3.92 8.78
CA GLY A 177 3.00 -3.98 9.56
C GLY A 177 3.22 -3.87 11.06
N TYR A 178 2.16 -3.58 11.80
CA TYR A 178 2.20 -3.41 13.25
C TYR A 178 2.74 -4.64 13.98
N MET A 179 2.37 -5.84 13.50
CA MET A 179 2.73 -7.15 14.06
C MET A 179 4.10 -7.69 13.60
N PHE A 180 4.78 -7.01 12.67
CA PHE A 180 6.02 -7.51 12.11
C PHE A 180 7.12 -7.63 13.18
N ASN A 181 7.63 -8.84 13.38
CA ASN A 181 8.63 -9.18 14.38
C ASN A 181 9.61 -10.27 13.90
N GLN A 182 9.93 -10.26 12.60
CA GLN A 182 10.88 -11.18 11.99
C GLN A 182 12.27 -10.57 11.91
N SER A 183 13.31 -11.40 11.97
CA SER A 183 14.70 -10.95 11.82
C SER A 183 14.91 -10.32 10.44
N LEU A 184 15.70 -9.26 10.37
CA LEU A 184 16.08 -8.62 9.11
C LEU A 184 17.43 -9.17 8.66
N ASP A 185 17.53 -9.64 7.41
CA ASP A 185 18.79 -9.99 6.77
C ASP A 185 19.14 -8.95 5.70
N ILE A 186 20.32 -8.33 5.82
CA ILE A 186 20.80 -7.35 4.84
C ILE A 186 21.03 -7.95 3.46
N LYS A 187 21.28 -9.26 3.39
CA LYS A 187 21.54 -9.94 2.12
C LYS A 187 20.30 -9.95 1.23
N VAL A 188 19.10 -9.82 1.80
CA VAL A 188 17.83 -9.89 1.09
C VAL A 188 17.14 -8.52 0.96
N LEU A 189 17.45 -7.57 1.83
CA LEU A 189 16.93 -6.20 1.72
C LEU A 189 17.76 -5.39 0.72
N PRO A 190 17.13 -4.75 -0.27
CA PRO A 190 17.87 -4.00 -1.27
C PRO A 190 18.51 -2.74 -0.68
N LYS A 191 19.76 -2.48 -1.08
CA LYS A 191 20.56 -1.33 -0.64
C LYS A 191 19.88 0.01 -0.92
N SER A 192 19.00 0.05 -1.92
CA SER A 192 18.29 1.24 -2.41
C SER A 192 17.32 1.86 -1.42
N ILE A 193 16.92 1.15 -0.36
CA ILE A 193 15.93 1.61 0.62
C ILE A 193 16.48 2.81 1.38
N LYS A 194 15.75 3.92 1.31
CA LYS A 194 16.06 5.18 1.98
C LYS A 194 15.26 5.39 3.26
N SER A 195 14.01 4.92 3.27
CA SER A 195 13.11 5.04 4.43
C SER A 195 12.55 3.68 4.81
N MET A 196 12.73 3.30 6.07
CA MET A 196 12.21 2.06 6.62
C MET A 196 11.41 2.31 7.89
N THR A 197 10.24 1.69 8.00
CA THR A 197 9.43 1.66 9.24
C THR A 197 9.28 0.22 9.71
N LEU A 198 9.74 -0.06 10.92
CA LEU A 198 9.53 -1.34 11.60
C LEU A 198 8.18 -1.36 12.31
N GLY A 199 7.66 -2.56 12.55
CA GLY A 199 6.42 -2.78 13.28
C GLY A 199 6.51 -2.32 14.73
N LYS A 200 5.37 -1.91 15.31
CA LYS A 200 5.31 -1.46 16.71
C LYS A 200 5.54 -2.61 17.71
N PHE A 201 5.41 -3.86 17.29
CA PHE A 201 5.78 -5.03 18.09
C PHE A 201 7.12 -5.65 17.72
N TYR A 202 7.96 -4.96 16.94
CA TYR A 202 9.28 -5.44 16.59
C TYR A 202 10.18 -5.51 17.82
N LYS A 203 10.59 -6.73 18.18
CA LYS A 203 11.39 -7.12 19.35
C LYS A 203 12.78 -7.67 18.99
N GLN A 204 13.05 -7.93 17.72
CA GLN A 204 14.35 -8.44 17.28
C GLN A 204 15.43 -7.36 17.42
N PHE A 205 16.68 -7.76 17.61
CA PHE A 205 17.80 -6.84 17.63
C PHE A 205 18.03 -6.22 16.24
N VAL A 206 18.28 -4.91 16.20
CA VAL A 206 18.69 -4.18 15.00
C VAL A 206 20.16 -3.78 15.15
N ASN A 207 21.00 -4.29 14.26
CA ASN A 207 22.42 -3.92 14.12
C ASN A 207 22.67 -3.29 12.73
N VAL A 208 23.72 -2.47 12.60
CA VAL A 208 24.16 -1.81 11.35
C VAL A 208 24.25 -2.78 10.20
N ASN A 209 24.74 -3.98 10.49
CA ASN A 209 24.94 -5.02 9.49
C ASN A 209 23.63 -5.60 8.96
N ASN A 210 22.47 -5.27 9.54
CA ASN A 210 21.15 -5.71 9.09
C ASN A 210 20.39 -4.61 8.32
N LEU A 211 20.96 -3.42 8.17
CA LEU A 211 20.27 -2.25 7.61
C LEU A 211 20.81 -1.86 6.22
N PRO A 212 19.93 -1.45 5.27
CA PRO A 212 20.33 -0.98 3.96
C PRO A 212 21.38 0.14 4.02
N SER A 213 22.39 0.08 3.15
CA SER A 213 23.51 1.03 3.17
C SER A 213 23.15 2.44 2.72
N GLU A 214 22.02 2.65 2.03
CA GLU A 214 21.51 4.00 1.67
C GLU A 214 20.41 4.50 2.63
N LEU A 215 20.20 3.85 3.77
CA LEU A 215 19.12 4.19 4.68
C LEU A 215 19.35 5.58 5.31
N THR A 216 18.44 6.52 5.08
CA THR A 216 18.48 7.88 5.65
C THR A 216 17.42 8.09 6.72
N SER A 217 16.37 7.28 6.74
CA SER A 217 15.30 7.37 7.74
C SER A 217 14.89 5.99 8.27
N LEU A 218 14.94 5.83 9.59
CA LEU A 218 14.47 4.64 10.29
C LEU A 218 13.39 5.02 11.29
N THR A 219 12.26 4.31 11.27
CA THR A 219 11.21 4.40 12.28
C THR A 219 11.09 3.08 13.03
N CYS A 220 11.09 3.12 14.35
CA CYS A 220 11.08 1.93 15.22
C CYS A 220 10.63 2.31 16.64
N THR A 221 10.46 1.34 17.53
CA THR A 221 10.07 1.60 18.94
C THR A 221 11.22 2.03 19.85
N GLY A 222 12.48 1.90 19.40
CA GLY A 222 13.67 2.24 20.19
C GLY A 222 14.13 1.16 21.18
N LEU A 223 13.32 0.13 21.45
CA LEU A 223 13.60 -0.85 22.53
C LEU A 223 14.71 -1.87 22.21
N ASN A 224 15.06 -2.07 20.93
CA ASN A 224 15.91 -3.20 20.49
C ASN A 224 17.02 -2.78 19.51
N ILE A 225 17.40 -1.50 19.52
CA ILE A 225 18.48 -1.00 18.65
C ILE A 225 19.80 -1.04 19.39
N VAL A 226 20.81 -1.67 18.80
CA VAL A 226 22.20 -1.50 19.24
C VAL A 226 22.71 -0.20 18.64
N PHE A 227 22.63 0.89 19.40
CA PHE A 227 22.77 2.24 18.85
C PHE A 227 24.17 2.58 18.30
N GLN A 228 25.23 1.90 18.76
CA GLN A 228 26.59 2.03 18.22
C GLN A 228 26.72 1.52 16.77
N SER A 229 25.65 0.93 16.25
CA SER A 229 25.59 0.27 14.95
C SER A 229 24.42 0.82 14.11
N LEU A 230 24.32 2.14 13.97
CA LEU A 230 23.42 2.73 12.96
C LEU A 230 24.23 3.16 11.73
N PRO A 231 23.67 3.05 10.50
CA PRO A 231 24.40 3.37 9.29
C PRO A 231 24.79 4.86 9.28
N PRO A 232 25.98 5.22 8.79
CA PRO A 232 26.45 6.61 8.77
C PRO A 232 25.62 7.51 7.84
N THR A 233 24.82 6.91 6.95
CA THR A 233 23.87 7.61 6.06
C THR A 233 22.58 8.04 6.76
N LEU A 234 22.34 7.58 8.00
CA LEU A 234 21.12 7.91 8.72
C LEU A 234 21.06 9.42 8.98
N GLU A 235 19.92 10.03 8.66
CA GLU A 235 19.63 11.44 8.90
C GLU A 235 18.55 11.61 9.96
N TYR A 236 17.58 10.68 10.00
CA TYR A 236 16.46 10.72 10.92
C TYR A 236 16.18 9.35 11.56
N LEU A 237 16.12 9.34 12.89
CA LEU A 237 15.63 8.22 13.69
C LEU A 237 14.31 8.61 14.36
N TYR A 238 13.23 7.94 14.00
CA TYR A 238 11.90 8.15 14.56
C TYR A 238 11.59 7.08 15.59
N ILE A 239 11.22 7.49 16.80
CA ILE A 239 10.85 6.59 17.88
C ILE A 239 9.33 6.60 18.10
N GLN A 240 8.70 5.44 17.87
CA GLN A 240 7.27 5.19 18.09
C GLN A 240 7.05 4.97 19.59
N ARG A 241 6.38 5.90 20.28
CA ARG A 241 6.15 5.95 21.73
C ARG A 241 5.96 4.58 22.42
N ASN A 242 6.98 4.19 23.17
CA ASN A 242 6.99 3.32 24.36
C ASN A 242 8.42 3.28 24.91
N ILE A 243 8.90 4.40 25.43
CA ILE A 243 10.28 4.54 25.90
C ILE A 243 10.25 4.69 27.42
N THR A 244 10.95 3.82 28.13
CA THR A 244 11.21 3.99 29.55
C THR A 244 12.21 5.13 29.77
N ASN A 245 12.21 5.74 30.97
CA ASN A 245 13.18 6.81 31.28
C ASN A 245 14.64 6.38 31.08
N SER A 246 14.96 5.08 31.25
CA SER A 246 16.29 4.54 30.99
C SER A 246 16.71 4.68 29.53
N ILE A 247 15.83 4.32 28.58
CA ILE A 247 16.15 4.37 27.15
C ILE A 247 16.17 5.81 26.64
N LEU A 248 15.43 6.73 27.27
CA LEU A 248 15.49 8.15 26.94
C LEU A 248 16.91 8.71 27.15
N ASN A 249 17.59 8.34 28.24
CA ASN A 249 18.97 8.77 28.49
C ASN A 249 19.92 8.23 27.42
N ASP A 250 19.79 6.96 27.04
CA ASP A 250 20.60 6.35 25.98
C ASP A 250 20.38 7.05 24.64
N LEU A 251 19.13 7.40 24.31
CA LEU A 251 18.80 8.16 23.09
C LEU A 251 19.38 9.58 23.12
N MET A 252 19.40 10.24 24.27
CA MET A 252 20.01 11.58 24.40
C MET A 252 21.53 11.52 24.21
N ILE A 253 22.19 10.52 24.79
CA ILE A 253 23.63 10.26 24.57
C ILE A 253 23.90 9.93 23.09
N LEU A 254 23.00 9.15 22.48
CA LEU A 254 23.12 8.81 21.07
C LEU A 254 23.02 10.04 20.16
N GLN A 255 22.05 10.93 20.46
CA GLN A 255 21.85 12.18 19.76
C GLN A 255 23.07 13.09 19.87
N SER A 256 23.75 13.15 21.03
CA SER A 256 24.97 13.97 21.18
C SER A 256 26.15 13.38 20.42
N ASN A 257 26.21 12.07 20.25
CA ASN A 257 27.33 11.37 19.63
C ASN A 257 27.18 11.17 18.11
N ASN A 258 26.03 11.51 17.53
CA ASN A 258 25.74 11.26 16.12
C ASN A 258 25.19 12.49 15.40
N LYS A 259 25.32 12.49 14.06
CA LYS A 259 24.86 13.59 13.19
C LYS A 259 23.36 13.53 12.87
N PHE A 260 22.71 12.38 13.06
CA PHE A 260 21.29 12.23 12.76
C PHE A 260 20.39 12.85 13.84
N LYS A 261 19.14 13.13 13.47
CA LYS A 261 18.13 13.71 14.36
C LYS A 261 17.17 12.64 14.88
N ILE A 262 16.99 12.58 16.18
CA ILE A 262 16.00 11.74 16.85
C ILE A 262 14.69 12.53 16.97
N LYS A 263 13.59 11.91 16.55
CA LYS A 263 12.23 12.48 16.62
C LYS A 263 11.30 11.49 17.31
N PHE A 264 10.39 12.01 18.13
CA PHE A 264 9.36 11.22 18.81
C PHE A 264 8.03 11.40 18.10
N LEU A 265 7.34 10.29 17.80
CA LEU A 265 6.02 10.24 17.16
C LEU A 265 4.93 9.96 18.20
#